data_AF-A0A5C7QAF0-F1
#
_entry.id   AF-A0A5C7QAF0-F1
#
_cell.length_a   1.000
_cell.length_b   1.000
_cell.length_c   1.000
_cell.angle_alpha   90.00
_cell.angle_beta   90.00
_cell.angle_gamma   90.00
#
_symmetry.space_group_name_H-M   'P 1'
#
loop_
_entity.id
_entity.type
_entity.pdbx_description
1 polymer ?
#
loop_
_entity_poly.entity_id
_entity_poly.type
_entity_poly.pdbx_seq_one_letter_code
_entity_poly.pdbx_strand_id
1 'polypeptide(L)'
;MRVTIDDFWNWVNERHAIHLRRYAGEEPPWTNDPVLQQFRFTEVFRELDRGTRVCWKMLDRCRWDRPDLQVANIVFYRVFNKPE
;
A
#
# COMPACT_ATOMS: atom_id res chain seq x y z
N MET A 1 -26.17 -8.30 12.49
CA MET A 1 -25.92 -7.33 11.40
C MET A 1 -25.43 -8.12 10.19
N ARG A 2 -26.07 -7.97 9.02
CA ARG A 2 -25.57 -8.60 7.79
C ARG A 2 -24.72 -7.57 7.06
N VAL A 3 -23.46 -7.91 6.79
CA VAL A 3 -22.57 -7.12 5.94
C VAL A 3 -23.06 -7.24 4.51
N THR A 4 -23.13 -6.11 3.81
CA THR A 4 -23.57 -6.00 2.43
C THR A 4 -22.39 -5.76 1.49
N ILE A 5 -22.62 -5.86 0.18
CA ILE A 5 -21.63 -5.48 -0.84
C ILE A 5 -21.34 -3.97 -0.79
N ASP A 6 -22.35 -3.16 -0.44
CA ASP A 6 -22.18 -1.72 -0.29
C ASP A 6 -21.25 -1.40 0.88
N ASP A 7 -21.34 -2.14 1.99
CA ASP A 7 -20.42 -1.99 3.12
C ASP A 7 -18.97 -2.28 2.71
N PHE A 8 -18.75 -3.29 1.87
CA PHE A 8 -17.42 -3.59 1.32
C PHE A 8 -16.88 -2.42 0.49
N TRP A 9 -17.68 -1.88 -0.44
CA TRP A 9 -17.23 -0.77 -1.28
C TRP A 9 -17.04 0.53 -0.50
N ASN A 10 -17.88 0.79 0.50
CA ASN A 10 -17.70 1.91 1.42
C ASN A 10 -16.35 1.82 2.15
N TRP A 11 -15.99 0.63 2.64
CA TRP A 11 -14.69 0.41 3.28
C TRP A 11 -13.52 0.63 2.30
N VAL A 12 -13.61 0.08 1.09
CA VAL A 12 -12.58 0.24 0.04
C VAL A 12 -12.39 1.72 -0.30
N ASN A 13 -13.49 2.44 -0.53
CA ASN A 13 -13.46 3.86 -0.89
C ASN A 13 -12.89 4.72 0.25
N GLU A 14 -13.33 4.51 1.48
CA GLU A 14 -12.83 5.27 2.62
C GLU A 14 -11.35 4.98 2.89
N ARG A 15 -10.92 3.72 2.77
CA ARG A 15 -9.51 3.34 2.90
C ARG A 15 -8.63 4.04 1.86
N HIS A 16 -9.10 4.17 0.62
CA HIS A 16 -8.35 4.90 -0.41
C HIS A 16 -8.44 6.42 -0.21
N ALA A 17 -9.56 6.96 0.27
CA ALA A 17 -9.67 8.38 0.60
C ALA A 17 -8.67 8.80 1.69
N ILE A 18 -8.46 7.97 2.71
CA ILE A 18 -7.40 8.17 3.72
C ILE A 18 -6.03 8.29 3.06
N HIS A 19 -5.71 7.44 2.08
CA HIS A 19 -4.44 7.52 1.36
C HIS A 19 -4.28 8.86 0.64
N LEU A 20 -5.33 9.31 -0.07
CA LEU A 20 -5.31 10.57 -0.81
C LEU A 20 -5.14 11.78 0.12
N ARG A 21 -5.88 11.84 1.23
CA ARG A 21 -5.77 12.91 2.24
C ARG A 21 -4.35 12.98 2.82
N ARG A 22 -3.78 11.82 3.17
CA ARG A 22 -2.39 11.70 3.63
C ARG A 22 -1.38 12.16 2.59
N TYR A 23 -1.58 11.77 1.33
CA TYR A 23 -0.70 12.13 0.22
C TYR A 23 -0.76 13.64 -0.09
N ALA A 24 -1.93 14.26 0.08
CA ALA A 24 -2.13 15.70 -0.05
C ALA A 24 -1.51 16.51 1.12
N GLY A 25 -1.05 15.85 2.18
CA GLY A 25 -0.47 16.51 3.34
C GLY A 25 -1.50 17.11 4.31
N GLU A 26 -2.74 16.62 4.29
CA GLU A 26 -3.77 17.04 5.25
C GLU A 26 -3.42 16.58 6.67
N GLU A 27 -3.80 17.37 7.67
CA GLU A 27 -3.64 17.05 9.07
C GLU A 27 -4.58 15.91 9.51
N PRO A 28 -4.14 15.00 10.41
CA PRO A 28 -5.00 13.96 10.96
C PRO A 28 -6.11 14.54 11.87
N PRO A 29 -7.23 13.83 12.07
CA PRO A 29 -7.52 12.47 11.59
C PRO A 29 -8.03 12.45 10.14
N TRP A 30 -7.55 11.48 9.35
CA TRP A 30 -7.93 11.35 7.94
C TRP A 30 -9.23 10.58 7.70
N THR A 31 -9.92 10.15 8.74
CA THR A 31 -11.23 9.47 8.68
C THR A 31 -11.90 9.57 10.04
N ASN A 32 -13.21 9.42 10.11
CA ASN A 32 -13.95 9.30 11.38
C ASN A 32 -14.18 7.83 11.79
N ASP A 33 -13.80 6.87 10.95
CA ASP A 33 -13.95 5.45 11.26
C ASP A 33 -12.89 5.00 12.30
N PRO A 34 -13.29 4.58 13.52
CA PRO A 34 -12.35 4.21 14.57
C PRO A 34 -11.55 2.95 14.24
N VAL A 35 -12.08 2.04 13.42
CA VAL A 35 -11.37 0.82 12.98
C VAL A 35 -10.24 1.21 12.03
N LEU A 36 -10.52 2.09 11.06
CA LEU A 36 -9.52 2.59 10.11
C LEU A 36 -8.48 3.53 10.76
N GLN A 37 -8.80 4.13 11.90
CA GLN A 37 -7.82 4.88 12.72
C GLN A 37 -6.94 3.95 13.59
N GLN A 38 -7.52 2.91 14.18
CA GLN A 38 -6.84 2.07 15.17
C GLN A 38 -5.94 1.01 14.54
N PHE A 39 -6.35 0.43 13.42
CA PHE A 39 -5.65 -0.71 12.81
C PHE A 39 -4.90 -0.33 11.54
N ARG A 40 -3.84 -1.08 11.25
CA ARG A 40 -3.09 -0.93 9.99
C ARG A 40 -3.66 -1.86 8.93
N PHE A 41 -4.07 -1.27 7.82
CA PHE A 41 -4.53 -1.99 6.64
C PHE A 41 -3.62 -1.69 5.44
N THR A 42 -3.51 -2.65 4.53
CA THR A 42 -2.88 -2.45 3.22
C THR A 42 -3.59 -1.34 2.45
N GLU A 43 -2.89 -0.74 1.49
CA GLU A 43 -3.55 0.13 0.52
C GLU A 43 -4.47 -0.68 -0.40
N VAL A 44 -5.47 0.00 -0.98
CA VAL A 44 -6.37 -0.62 -1.97
C VAL A 44 -5.59 -1.02 -3.23
N PHE A 45 -4.57 -0.25 -3.59
CA PHE A 45 -3.66 -0.52 -4.71
C PHE A 45 -2.29 -0.91 -4.16
N ARG A 46 -1.78 -2.09 -4.54
CA ARG A 46 -0.54 -2.65 -3.99
C ARG A 46 0.69 -1.82 -4.35
N GLU A 47 0.63 -1.07 -5.43
CA GLU A 47 1.66 -0.14 -5.90
C GLU A 47 1.88 1.01 -4.91
N LEU A 48 0.84 1.35 -4.13
CA LEU A 48 0.86 2.41 -3.14
C LEU A 48 1.44 1.95 -1.79
N ASP A 49 1.46 0.64 -1.54
CA ASP A 49 2.09 0.08 -0.34
C ASP A 49 3.55 0.54 -0.27
N ARG A 50 3.98 0.99 0.91
CA ARG A 50 5.33 1.54 1.10
C ARG A 50 6.42 0.53 0.70
N GLY A 51 6.28 -0.74 1.07
CA GLY A 51 7.20 -1.79 0.64
C GLY A 51 7.26 -1.94 -0.89
N THR A 52 6.13 -1.87 -1.59
CA THR A 52 6.12 -1.93 -3.06
C THR A 52 6.79 -0.68 -3.67
N ARG A 53 6.54 0.51 -3.13
CA ARG A 53 7.21 1.75 -3.57
C ARG A 53 8.73 1.70 -3.38
N VAL A 54 9.20 1.08 -2.30
CA VAL A 54 10.65 0.87 -2.07
C VAL A 54 11.22 -0.12 -3.08
N CYS A 55 10.52 -1.22 -3.35
CA CYS A 55 10.92 -2.18 -4.37
C CYS A 55 11.06 -1.52 -5.75
N TRP A 56 10.06 -0.72 -6.16
CA TRP A 56 10.10 0.03 -7.42
C TRP A 56 11.31 0.97 -7.49
N LYS A 57 11.54 1.79 -6.46
CA LYS A 57 12.70 2.69 -6.39
C LYS A 57 14.05 1.97 -6.47
N MET A 58 14.13 0.73 -5.98
CA MET A 58 15.33 -0.10 -6.09
C MET A 58 15.50 -0.63 -7.52
N LEU A 59 14.41 -1.09 -8.14
CA LEU A 59 14.43 -1.61 -9.52
C LEU A 59 14.70 -0.53 -10.56
N ASP A 60 14.27 0.72 -10.32
CA ASP A 60 14.58 1.86 -11.19
C ASP A 60 16.10 2.08 -11.34
N ARG A 61 16.90 1.62 -10.37
CA ARG A 61 18.37 1.71 -10.40
C ARG A 61 19.02 0.49 -11.06
N CYS A 62 18.24 -0.52 -11.44
CA CYS A 62 18.72 -1.76 -12.03
C CYS A 62 18.74 -1.67 -13.56
N ARG A 63 19.50 -2.57 -14.20
CA ARG A 63 19.50 -2.67 -15.65
C ARG A 63 18.27 -3.44 -16.13
N TRP A 64 17.50 -2.82 -17.02
CA TRP A 64 16.24 -3.38 -17.51
C TRP A 64 16.42 -4.47 -18.58
N ASP A 65 17.61 -4.58 -19.16
CA ASP A 65 18.03 -5.62 -20.11
C ASP A 65 18.33 -6.98 -19.46
N ARG A 66 18.29 -7.07 -18.12
CA ARG A 66 18.56 -8.28 -17.33
C ARG A 66 17.37 -8.68 -16.46
N PRO A 67 16.34 -9.33 -17.05
CA PRO A 67 15.13 -9.73 -16.32
C PRO A 67 15.43 -10.76 -15.21
N ASP A 68 16.46 -11.58 -15.38
CA ASP A 68 16.95 -12.52 -14.36
C ASP A 68 17.39 -11.80 -13.07
N LEU A 69 18.14 -10.71 -13.21
CA LEU A 69 18.57 -9.90 -12.07
C LEU A 69 17.42 -9.13 -11.43
N GLN A 70 16.44 -8.68 -12.22
CA GLN A 70 15.25 -8.02 -11.69
C GLN A 70 14.44 -8.97 -10.81
N VAL A 71 14.17 -10.19 -11.30
CA VAL A 71 13.47 -11.22 -10.53
C VAL A 71 14.24 -11.57 -9.27
N ALA A 72 15.57 -11.78 -9.37
CA ALA A 72 16.41 -12.04 -8.20
C ALA A 72 16.34 -10.92 -7.16
N ASN A 73 16.39 -9.65 -7.60
CA ASN A 73 16.28 -8.49 -6.71
C ASN A 73 14.90 -8.37 -6.07
N ILE A 74 13.82 -8.64 -6.81
CA ILE A 74 12.45 -8.66 -6.27
C ILE A 74 12.34 -9.75 -5.21
N VAL A 75 12.79 -10.97 -5.50
CA VAL A 75 12.74 -12.10 -4.56
C VAL A 75 13.56 -11.78 -3.31
N PHE A 76 14.79 -11.29 -3.48
CA PHE A 76 15.64 -10.89 -2.37
C PHE A 76 14.94 -9.81 -1.51
N TYR A 77 14.40 -8.77 -2.13
CA TYR A 77 13.64 -7.75 -1.42
C TYR A 77 12.45 -8.34 -0.65
N ARG A 78 11.64 -9.21 -1.26
CA ARG A 78 10.44 -9.79 -0.64
C ARG A 78 10.74 -10.80 0.47
N VAL A 79 11.93 -11.40 0.48
CA VAL A 79 12.37 -12.32 1.53
C VAL A 79 12.94 -11.57 2.73
N PHE A 80 13.69 -10.49 2.49
CA PHE A 80 14.44 -9.78 3.52
C PHE A 80 13.86 -8.43 3.93
N ASN A 81 12.79 -7.94 3.28
CA ASN A 81 12.14 -6.71 3.73
C ASN A 81 11.53 -6.93 5.11
N LYS A 82 11.70 -5.94 5.99
CA LYS A 82 11.00 -5.95 7.27
C LYS A 82 9.49 -5.88 6.98
N PRO A 83 8.66 -6.77 7.57
CA PRO A 83 7.25 -6.49 7.69
C PRO A 83 7.15 -5.25 8.58
N GLU A 84 6.48 -4.23 8.06
CA GLU A 84 6.32 -2.94 8.74
C GLU A 84 5.49 -3.04 10.01
#